data_AF-A0AAU2JZU4-F1
#
_entry.id   AF-A0AAU2JZU4-F1
#
_cell.length_a   1.000
_cell.length_b   1.000
_cell.length_c   1.000
_cell.angle_alpha   90.00
_cell.angle_beta   90.00
_cell.angle_gamma   90.00
#
_symmetry.space_group_name_H-M   'P 1'
#
loop_
_entity.id
_entity.type
_entity.pdbx_description
1 polymer ?
#
loop_
_entity_poly.entity_id
_entity_poly.type
_entity_poly.pdbx_seq_one_letter_code
_entity_poly.pdbx_strand_id
1 'polypeptide(L)' 'MAATSDHRAAGFVFNEMTGVRAGHRGRGLSIAMKTSGTGFAGLCGVGMVRTVHHRANTTVIAMNRKPGYVDAAWDYP' A
#
# COMPACT_ATOMS: atom_id res chain seq x y z
N MET A 1 7.18 -4.19 -9.12
CA MET A 1 7.11 -2.71 -9.21
C MET A 1 6.27 -2.22 -8.05
N ALA A 2 6.71 -1.15 -7.40
CA ALA A 2 5.95 -0.46 -6.37
C ALA A 2 6.05 1.05 -6.62
N ALA A 3 4.96 1.77 -6.40
CA ALA A 3 4.91 3.23 -6.52
C ALA A 3 4.20 3.79 -5.29
N THR A 4 4.76 4.86 -4.72
CA THR A 4 4.19 5.55 -3.58
C THR A 4 4.34 7.06 -3.80
N SER A 5 3.24 7.78 -3.74
CA SER A 5 3.18 9.22 -3.92
C SER A 5 3.21 9.94 -2.57
N ASP A 6 3.83 11.12 -2.58
CA ASP A 6 3.96 11.99 -1.42
C ASP A 6 2.74 12.89 -1.30
N HIS A 7 1.95 12.67 -0.25
CA HIS A 7 0.81 13.50 0.11
C HIS A 7 0.99 14.09 1.51
N ARG A 8 2.22 14.41 1.91
CA ARG A 8 2.51 14.90 3.28
C ARG A 8 1.70 16.13 3.68
N ALA A 9 1.35 16.99 2.73
CA ALA A 9 0.47 18.14 2.95
C ALA A 9 -0.94 17.73 3.45
N ALA A 10 -1.38 16.52 3.11
CA ALA A 10 -2.62 15.91 3.57
C ALA A 10 -2.42 14.87 4.69
N GLY A 11 -1.18 14.73 5.21
CA GLY A 11 -0.87 13.89 6.38
C GLY A 11 -0.67 12.39 6.09
N PHE A 12 -0.49 11.98 4.83
CA PHE A 12 -0.25 10.57 4.47
C PHE A 12 0.71 10.42 3.28
N VAL A 13 1.18 9.19 3.04
CA VAL A 13 1.70 8.78 1.73
C VAL A 13 0.72 7.78 1.10
N PHE A 14 0.64 7.76 -0.23
CA PHE A 14 -0.33 6.92 -0.93
C PHE A 14 0.37 5.84 -1.76
N ASN A 15 0.06 4.58 -1.47
CA ASN A 15 0.55 3.43 -2.21
C ASN A 15 -0.34 3.20 -3.43
N GLU A 16 0.07 3.85 -4.53
CA GLU A 16 -0.57 3.81 -5.85
C GLU A 16 -0.61 2.40 -6.43
N MET A 17 0.53 1.70 -6.37
CA MET A 17 0.68 0.44 -7.07
C MET A 17 1.64 -0.50 -6.34
N THR A 18 1.26 -1.78 -6.30
CA THR A 18 2.19 -2.87 -6.02
C THR A 18 1.91 -4.03 -6.97
N GLY A 19 2.81 -4.26 -7.92
CA GLY A 19 2.69 -5.28 -8.96
C GLY A 19 3.81 -6.31 -8.89
N VAL A 20 3.44 -7.60 -8.94
CA VAL A 20 4.34 -8.74 -9.04
C VAL A 20 4.00 -9.54 -10.30
N ARG A 21 5.02 -9.82 -11.12
CA ARG A 21 4.88 -10.68 -12.32
C ARG A 21 4.33 -12.05 -11.92
N ALA A 22 3.47 -12.62 -12.75
CA ALA A 22 2.73 -13.84 -12.44
C ALA A 22 3.63 -15.00 -11.94
N GLY A 23 4.74 -15.27 -12.64
CA GLY A 23 5.70 -16.33 -12.28
C GLY A 23 6.47 -16.13 -10.96
N HIS A 24 6.34 -14.96 -10.32
CA HIS A 24 6.96 -14.64 -9.03
C HIS A 24 5.96 -14.41 -7.90
N ARG A 25 4.66 -14.62 -8.14
CA ARG A 25 3.62 -14.55 -7.10
C ARG A 25 3.78 -15.68 -6.08
N GLY A 26 3.19 -15.54 -4.90
CA GLY A 26 3.27 -16.52 -3.80
C GLY A 26 4.57 -16.50 -2.99
N ARG A 27 5.57 -15.70 -3.40
CA ARG A 27 6.90 -15.63 -2.75
C ARG A 27 7.06 -14.47 -1.75
N GLY A 28 5.95 -13.86 -1.32
CA GLY A 28 5.96 -12.73 -0.38
C GLY A 28 6.46 -11.39 -0.93
N LEU A 29 6.83 -11.29 -2.21
CA LEU A 29 7.41 -10.06 -2.80
C LEU A 29 6.53 -8.81 -2.64
N SER A 30 5.20 -8.93 -2.75
CA SER A 30 4.30 -7.79 -2.57
C SER A 30 4.31 -7.25 -1.14
N ILE A 31 4.42 -8.15 -0.16
CA ILE A 31 4.51 -7.79 1.26
C ILE A 31 5.85 -7.11 1.51
N ALA A 32 6.96 -7.70 1.05
CA ALA A 32 8.28 -7.13 1.20
C ALA A 32 8.38 -5.71 0.61
N MET A 33 7.84 -5.49 -0.59
CA MET A 33 7.81 -4.15 -1.20
C MET A 33 6.96 -3.16 -0.39
N LYS A 34 5.80 -3.59 0.12
CA LYS A 34 4.93 -2.73 0.94
C LYS A 34 5.57 -2.37 2.28
N THR A 35 6.21 -3.34 2.93
CA THR A 35 6.97 -3.11 4.16
C THR A 35 8.15 -2.18 3.91
N SER A 36 8.91 -2.36 2.83
CA SER A 36 9.98 -1.42 2.47
C SER A 36 9.44 -0.01 2.21
N GLY A 37 8.26 0.10 1.61
CA GLY A 37 7.59 1.38 1.37
C GLY A 37 7.16 2.14 2.63
N THR A 38 7.01 1.49 3.78
CA THR A 38 6.68 2.23 5.03
C THR A 38 7.83 3.13 5.49
N GLY A 39 9.07 2.81 5.13
CA GLY A 39 10.21 3.70 5.35
C GLY A 39 10.05 5.06 4.67
N PHE A 40 9.39 5.10 3.50
CA PHE A 40 9.11 6.36 2.80
C PHE A 40 8.13 7.26 3.57
N ALA A 41 7.16 6.67 4.28
CA ALA A 41 6.28 7.43 5.16
C ALA A 41 7.08 8.16 6.27
N GLY A 42 8.08 7.48 6.83
CA GLY A 42 9.03 8.05 7.79
C GLY A 42 9.84 9.22 7.19
N LEU A 43 10.35 9.07 5.96
CA LEU A 43 11.06 10.15 5.26
C LEU A 43 10.17 11.37 4.96
N CYS A 44 8.88 11.14 4.73
CA CYS A 44 7.89 12.20 4.56
C CYS A 44 7.41 12.82 5.88
N GLY A 45 7.81 12.26 7.04
CA GLY A 45 7.38 12.73 8.36
C GLY A 45 5.91 12.42 8.68
N VAL A 46 5.32 11.40 8.05
CA VAL A 46 3.92 11.02 8.27
C VAL A 46 3.80 9.60 8.82
N GLY A 47 2.77 9.38 9.65
CA GLY A 47 2.48 8.07 10.26
C GLY A 47 1.47 7.22 9.50
N MET A 48 0.92 7.73 8.38
CA MET A 48 -0.21 7.12 7.68
C MET A 48 0.15 6.74 6.25
N VAL A 49 -0.19 5.50 5.88
CA VAL A 49 -0.10 5.00 4.50
C VAL A 49 -1.51 4.62 4.02
N ARG A 50 -1.93 5.16 2.88
CA ARG A 50 -3.22 4.84 2.25
C ARG A 50 -3.03 4.03 0.98
N THR A 51 -4.05 3.26 0.61
CA THR A 51 -4.14 2.56 -0.68
C THR A 51 -5.61 2.27 -0.94
N VAL A 52 -6.02 2.20 -2.21
CA VAL A 52 -7.39 1.81 -2.57
C VAL A 52 -7.37 0.56 -3.43
N HIS A 53 -8.42 -0.25 -3.30
CA HIS A 53 -8.63 -1.42 -4.14
C HIS A 53 -10.10 -1.47 -4.53
N HIS A 54 -10.36 -1.91 -5.76
CA HIS A 54 -11.73 -2.26 -6.15
C HIS A 54 -12.26 -3.35 -5.21
N ARG A 55 -13.50 -3.21 -4.72
CA ARG A 55 -14.11 -4.09 -3.68
C ARG A 55 -14.04 -5.58 -4.01
N ALA A 56 -14.08 -5.93 -5.30
CA ALA A 56 -14.03 -7.32 -5.74
C ALA A 56 -12.62 -7.94 -5.71
N ASN A 57 -11.56 -7.16 -5.50
CA ASN A 57 -10.19 -7.66 -5.46
C ASN A 57 -9.84 -8.21 -4.06
N THR A 58 -10.59 -9.22 -3.63
CA THR A 58 -10.51 -9.84 -2.30
C THR A 58 -9.11 -10.37 -1.99
N THR A 59 -8.39 -10.88 -3.00
CA THR A 59 -7.03 -11.38 -2.83
C THR A 59 -6.05 -10.28 -2.41
N VAL A 60 -6.07 -9.11 -3.06
CA VAL A 60 -5.18 -8.00 -2.70
C VAL A 60 -5.59 -7.38 -1.36
N ILE A 61 -6.89 -7.28 -1.08
CA ILE A 61 -7.41 -6.80 0.21
C ILE A 61 -6.90 -7.70 1.34
N ALA A 62 -7.06 -9.01 1.23
CA ALA A 62 -6.56 -9.97 2.23
C ALA A 62 -5.04 -9.90 2.41
N MET A 63 -4.29 -9.64 1.31
CA MET A 63 -2.84 -9.46 1.38
C MET A 63 -2.45 -8.18 2.12
N ASN A 64 -3.13 -7.04 1.89
CA ASN A 64 -2.83 -5.78 2.56
C ASN A 64 -3.13 -5.81 4.06
N ARG A 65 -4.09 -6.64 4.51
CA ARG A 65 -4.36 -6.82 5.94
C ARG A 65 -3.18 -7.46 6.69
N LYS A 66 -2.33 -8.25 6.02
CA LYS A 66 -1.16 -8.90 6.65
C LYS A 66 -0.13 -7.91 7.22
N PRO A 67 0.30 -6.86 6.49
CA PRO A 67 1.16 -5.82 7.05
C PRO A 67 0.42 -4.75 7.89
N GLY A 68 -0.87 -4.96 8.21
CA GLY A 68 -1.60 -4.08 9.13
C GLY A 68 -2.48 -3.00 8.50
N TYR A 69 -2.76 -3.05 7.19
CA TYR A 69 -3.78 -2.16 6.63
C TYR A 69 -5.16 -2.55 7.17
N VAL A 70 -5.95 -1.53 7.48
CA VAL A 70 -7.34 -1.66 7.92
C VAL A 70 -8.27 -0.98 6.92
N ASP A 71 -9.52 -1.41 6.89
CA ASP A 71 -10.54 -0.73 6.11
C ASP A 71 -10.80 0.64 6.75
N ALA A 72 -10.79 1.69 5.95
CA ALA A 72 -11.14 3.04 6.40
C ALA A 72 -11.94 3.76 5.33
N ALA A 73 -12.83 4.64 5.78
CA ALA A 73 -13.62 5.50 4.92
C ALA A 73 -12.97 6.89 4.89
N TRP A 74 -12.71 7.38 3.69
CA TRP A 74 -12.30 8.76 3.44
C TRP A 74 -12.76 9.15 2.03
N ASP A 75 -12.84 10.45 1.75
CA ASP A 75 -13.15 10.94 0.42
C ASP A 75 -11.97 10.68 -0.51
N TYR A 76 -12.06 9.59 -1.28
CA TYR A 76 -11.11 9.24 -2.33
C TYR A 76 -11.67 9.71 -3.68
N PRO A 77 -10.92 10.48 -4.48
CA PRO A 77 -11.37 10.93 -5.80
C PRO A 77 -11.61 9.77 -6.78
#